data_AF-A0A7V9V3L1-F1
#
_entry.id   AF-A0A7V9V3L1-F1
#
_cell.length_a   1.000
_cell.length_b   1.000
_cell.length_c   1.000
_cell.angle_alpha   90.00
_cell.angle_beta   90.00
_cell.angle_gamma   90.00
#
_symmetry.space_group_name_H-M   'P 1'
#
loop_
_entity.id
_entity.type
_entity.pdbx_description
1 polymer ?
#
loop_
_entity_poly.entity_id
_entity_poly.type
_entity_poly.pdbx_seq_one_letter_code
_entity_poly.pdbx_strand_id
1 'polypeptide(L)'
;MMKNALISIGAGGALLVAASTLRADDELPKRPEFARYEPMMTRSPFAVATAAAARPAESNFGKDLYVANAAHSPTGDLVTVASSTDKNLKLYLTTAEPVDGYSISNIEWSEQVGETKVTIMKDGEFATIGFNEALLSA
;
A
#
# COMPACT_ATOMS: atom_id res chain seq x y z
N MET A 1 2.05 -87.42 -20.44
CA MET A 1 1.13 -88.20 -21.28
C MET A 1 -0.28 -87.66 -21.10
N MET A 2 -0.88 -87.12 -22.17
CA MET A 2 -2.32 -87.16 -22.56
C MET A 2 -3.36 -86.71 -21.50
N LYS A 3 -4.22 -85.70 -21.72
CA LYS A 3 -5.09 -85.41 -22.87
C LYS A 3 -5.70 -83.99 -22.76
N ASN A 4 -5.90 -83.34 -23.90
CA ASN A 4 -6.82 -82.21 -24.09
C ASN A 4 -8.29 -82.64 -23.89
N ALA A 5 -9.13 -81.73 -23.40
CA ALA A 5 -10.56 -81.71 -23.72
C ALA A 5 -11.12 -80.28 -23.68
N LEU A 6 -11.83 -79.93 -24.74
CA LEU A 6 -12.42 -78.65 -25.13
C LEU A 6 -13.81 -78.43 -24.48
N ILE A 7 -14.12 -77.15 -24.19
CA ILE A 7 -15.40 -76.43 -24.37
C ILE A 7 -16.66 -76.87 -23.59
N SER A 8 -17.22 -75.95 -22.79
CA SER A 8 -18.57 -75.41 -23.03
C SER A 8 -18.75 -74.02 -22.40
N ILE A 9 -19.12 -73.05 -23.23
CA ILE A 9 -19.63 -71.74 -22.81
C ILE A 9 -21.13 -71.94 -22.61
N GLY A 10 -21.60 -71.84 -21.36
CA GLY A 10 -23.00 -71.83 -21.00
C GLY A 10 -23.35 -70.49 -20.38
N ALA A 11 -24.13 -69.71 -21.11
CA ALA A 11 -24.58 -68.37 -20.80
C ALA A 11 -25.44 -68.29 -19.53
N GLY A 12 -25.41 -67.13 -18.87
CA GLY A 12 -26.59 -66.59 -18.18
C GLY A 12 -26.46 -66.31 -16.69
N GLY A 13 -26.01 -65.10 -16.36
CA GLY A 13 -26.81 -64.18 -15.54
C GLY A 13 -26.74 -64.25 -14.00
N ALA A 14 -26.57 -63.05 -13.43
CA ALA A 14 -26.85 -62.58 -12.06
C ALA A 14 -25.78 -62.90 -10.98
N LEU A 15 -24.87 -61.97 -10.64
CA LEU A 15 -25.00 -60.73 -9.84
C LEU A 15 -24.91 -60.99 -8.32
N LEU A 16 -23.84 -60.52 -7.66
CA LEU A 16 -23.88 -60.07 -6.25
C LEU A 16 -22.74 -59.07 -5.92
N VAL A 17 -23.13 -57.80 -5.99
CA VAL A 17 -22.85 -56.69 -5.06
C VAL A 17 -21.40 -56.23 -4.88
N ALA A 18 -20.96 -55.32 -5.76
CA ALA A 18 -20.05 -54.26 -5.35
C ALA A 18 -20.85 -53.25 -4.52
N ALA A 19 -20.45 -53.03 -3.27
CA ALA A 19 -21.03 -52.01 -2.40
C ALA A 19 -20.67 -50.62 -2.96
N SER A 20 -21.56 -50.05 -3.77
CA SER A 20 -21.52 -48.63 -4.12
C SER A 20 -21.90 -47.84 -2.87
N THR A 21 -20.91 -47.20 -2.25
CA THR A 21 -21.14 -46.15 -1.26
C THR A 21 -21.83 -44.99 -1.95
N LEU A 22 -23.16 -44.98 -1.93
CA LEU A 22 -23.96 -43.82 -2.28
C LEU A 22 -23.76 -42.77 -1.17
N ARG A 23 -22.67 -42.01 -1.25
CA ARG A 23 -22.51 -40.77 -0.50
C ARG A 23 -23.38 -39.75 -1.24
N ALA A 24 -24.46 -39.33 -0.60
CA ALA A 24 -25.14 -38.12 -0.99
C ALA A 24 -24.15 -36.96 -0.79
N ASP A 25 -23.41 -36.61 -1.84
CA ASP A 25 -22.92 -35.25 -1.99
C ASP A 25 -24.14 -34.39 -2.29
N ASP A 26 -24.94 -34.11 -1.26
CA ASP A 26 -25.77 -32.91 -1.27
C ASP A 26 -24.76 -31.75 -1.31
N GLU A 27 -24.37 -31.34 -2.53
CA GLU A 27 -23.58 -30.14 -2.76
C GLU A 27 -24.33 -28.98 -2.11
N LEU A 28 -23.92 -28.64 -0.89
CA LEU A 28 -24.48 -27.52 -0.16
C LEU A 28 -24.45 -26.28 -1.06
N PRO A 29 -25.51 -25.46 -1.06
CA PRO A 29 -25.54 -24.25 -1.86
C PRO A 29 -24.27 -23.44 -1.61
N LYS A 30 -23.49 -23.22 -2.67
CA LYS A 30 -22.25 -22.46 -2.58
C LYS A 30 -22.58 -21.05 -2.09
N ARG A 31 -21.77 -20.54 -1.17
CA ARG A 31 -21.93 -19.16 -0.67
C ARG A 31 -21.89 -18.21 -1.87
N PRO A 32 -22.89 -17.32 -2.03
CA PRO A 32 -22.88 -16.34 -3.10
C PRO A 32 -21.67 -15.41 -2.97
N GLU A 33 -21.21 -14.90 -4.11
CA GLU A 33 -20.10 -13.94 -4.16
C GLU A 33 -20.45 -12.66 -3.39
N PHE A 34 -19.49 -12.15 -2.62
CA PHE A 34 -19.69 -10.95 -1.80
C PHE A 34 -19.98 -9.70 -2.63
N ALA A 35 -19.43 -9.61 -3.86
CA ALA A 35 -19.66 -8.49 -4.79
C ALA A 35 -21.14 -8.21 -5.07
N ARG A 36 -22.01 -9.21 -4.91
CA ARG A 36 -23.47 -9.06 -5.05
C ARG A 36 -24.09 -8.13 -4.01
N TYR A 37 -23.46 -7.95 -2.86
CA TYR A 37 -23.98 -7.12 -1.76
C TYR A 37 -23.46 -5.68 -1.77
N GLU A 38 -22.44 -5.35 -2.58
CA GLU A 38 -21.92 -4.00 -2.77
C GLU A 38 -23.01 -2.93 -3.01
N PRO A 39 -23.99 -3.12 -3.91
CA PRO A 39 -25.05 -2.13 -4.13
C PRO A 39 -26.00 -1.99 -2.94
N MET A 40 -26.18 -3.05 -2.14
CA MET A 40 -27.00 -3.00 -0.91
C MET A 40 -26.26 -2.29 0.22
N MET A 41 -24.95 -2.49 0.32
CA MET A 41 -24.09 -1.81 1.28
C MET A 41 -24.01 -0.30 0.99
N THR A 42 -23.87 0.07 -0.29
CA THR A 42 -23.80 1.47 -0.73
C THR A 42 -25.12 2.22 -0.54
N ARG A 43 -26.26 1.55 -0.71
CA ARG A 43 -27.61 2.13 -0.59
C ARG A 43 -28.23 1.96 0.80
N SER A 44 -27.48 1.42 1.76
CA SER A 44 -27.97 1.21 3.11
C SER A 44 -28.21 2.55 3.80
N PRO A 45 -29.34 2.75 4.49
CA PRO A 45 -29.56 3.94 5.33
C PRO A 45 -28.61 3.97 6.54
N PHE A 46 -27.90 2.87 6.82
CA PHE A 46 -26.84 2.77 7.82
C PHE A 46 -25.43 2.84 7.21
N ALA A 47 -25.31 3.15 5.92
CA ALA A 47 -24.00 3.37 5.30
C ALA A 47 -23.36 4.60 5.96
N VAL A 48 -22.33 4.37 6.78
CA VAL A 48 -21.54 5.45 7.35
C VAL A 48 -20.79 6.09 6.19
N ALA A 49 -21.09 7.36 5.89
CA ALA A 49 -20.30 8.13 4.96
C ALA A 49 -18.89 8.23 5.54
N THR A 50 -17.98 7.38 5.06
CA THR A 50 -16.55 7.55 5.32
C THR A 50 -16.18 8.91 4.78
N ALA A 51 -16.12 9.91 5.67
CA ALA A 51 -15.64 11.24 5.33
C ALA A 51 -14.21 11.06 4.82
N ALA A 52 -13.96 11.48 3.58
CA ALA A 52 -12.61 11.57 3.07
C ALA A 52 -11.78 12.38 4.08
N ALA A 53 -10.65 11.82 4.53
CA ALA A 53 -9.78 12.49 5.47
C ALA A 53 -9.46 13.88 4.92
N ALA A 54 -9.80 14.92 5.69
CA ALA A 54 -9.48 16.29 5.32
C ALA A 54 -7.97 16.39 5.13
N ARG A 55 -7.54 16.94 3.99
CA ARG A 55 -6.13 17.23 3.74
C ARG A 55 -5.62 18.07 4.93
N PRO A 56 -4.51 17.68 5.59
CA PRO A 56 -3.98 18.47 6.69
C PRO A 56 -3.79 19.91 6.22
N ALA A 57 -4.20 20.86 7.06
CA ALA A 57 -4.01 22.27 6.78
C ALA A 57 -2.52 22.50 6.47
N GLU A 58 -2.23 23.22 5.39
CA GLU A 58 -0.86 23.61 5.06
C GLU A 58 -0.29 24.41 6.22
N SER A 59 0.72 23.85 6.86
CA SER A 59 1.34 24.50 8.00
C SER A 59 1.94 25.85 7.60
N ASN A 60 1.73 26.85 8.46
CA ASN A 60 2.33 28.17 8.29
C ASN A 60 3.82 28.19 8.67
N PHE A 61 4.35 27.21 9.41
CA PHE A 61 5.77 27.25 9.85
C PHE A 61 6.75 27.08 8.69
N GLY A 62 6.34 26.39 7.63
CA GLY A 62 7.21 26.12 6.48
C GLY A 62 7.33 27.26 5.48
N LYS A 63 6.55 28.35 5.60
CA LYS A 63 6.51 29.41 4.58
C LYS A 63 7.83 30.11 4.33
N ASP A 64 8.58 30.33 5.40
CA ASP A 64 9.87 31.02 5.34
C ASP A 64 11.03 30.03 5.17
N LEU A 65 10.76 28.72 5.17
CA LEU A 65 11.76 27.67 5.06
C LEU A 65 11.90 27.24 3.60
N TYR A 66 13.13 27.00 3.19
CA TYR A 66 13.43 26.47 1.87
C TYR A 66 14.51 25.40 1.95
N VAL A 67 14.48 24.50 0.97
CA VAL A 67 15.51 23.47 0.80
C VAL A 67 16.73 24.13 0.18
N ALA A 68 17.85 24.11 0.89
CA ALA A 68 19.13 24.60 0.38
C ALA A 68 19.91 23.49 -0.32
N ASN A 69 19.82 22.26 0.19
CA ASN A 69 20.43 21.07 -0.40
C ASN A 69 19.59 19.84 -0.06
N ALA A 70 19.46 18.92 -1.01
CA ALA A 70 18.93 17.59 -0.78
C ALA A 70 19.88 16.58 -1.44
N ALA A 71 20.28 15.56 -0.69
CA ALA A 71 21.16 14.51 -1.17
C ALA A 71 20.66 13.14 -0.73
N HIS A 72 20.71 12.18 -1.66
CA HIS A 72 20.42 10.77 -1.39
C HIS A 72 21.71 10.08 -0.95
N SER A 73 21.67 9.33 0.16
CA SER A 73 22.82 8.59 0.67
C SER A 73 22.38 7.17 1.12
N PRO A 74 23.26 6.16 1.03
CA PRO A 74 22.93 4.78 1.41
C PRO A 74 22.47 4.61 2.86
N THR A 75 22.89 5.52 3.75
CA THR A 75 22.55 5.49 5.18
C THR A 75 21.24 6.21 5.49
N GLY A 76 20.73 7.02 4.56
CA GLY A 76 19.57 7.88 4.76
C GLY A 76 19.71 9.17 3.97
N ASP A 77 18.58 9.77 3.63
CA ASP A 77 18.55 11.04 2.94
C ASP A 77 19.02 12.17 3.85
N LEU A 78 19.67 13.16 3.25
CA LEU A 78 20.17 14.35 3.91
C LEU A 78 19.53 15.57 3.27
N VAL A 79 18.90 16.40 4.09
CA VAL A 79 18.29 17.65 3.65
C VAL A 79 18.81 18.78 4.52
N THR A 80 19.37 19.80 3.88
CA THR A 80 19.71 21.06 4.53
C THR A 80 18.59 22.05 4.27
N VAL A 81 17.95 22.51 5.34
CA VAL A 81 16.89 23.52 5.30
C VAL A 81 17.43 24.83 5.86
N ALA A 82 17.09 25.93 5.21
CA ALA A 82 17.42 27.27 5.65
C ALA A 82 16.16 28.14 5.72
N SER A 83 16.23 29.24 6.46
CA SER A 83 15.16 30.24 6.50
C SER A 83 15.51 31.47 5.66
N SER A 84 14.51 32.00 4.97
CA SER A 84 14.56 33.29 4.27
C SER A 84 14.61 34.46 5.26
N THR A 85 13.92 34.32 6.40
CA THR A 85 13.79 35.36 7.43
C THR A 85 14.97 35.33 8.41
N ASP A 86 15.40 34.14 8.84
CA ASP A 86 16.54 33.98 9.75
C ASP A 86 17.73 33.31 9.07
N LYS A 87 18.75 34.10 8.75
CA LYS A 87 19.99 33.62 8.10
C LYS A 87 20.85 32.72 8.99
N ASN A 88 20.62 32.71 10.30
CA ASN A 88 21.35 31.85 11.23
C ASN A 88 20.70 30.46 11.35
N LEU A 89 19.44 30.31 10.93
CA LEU A 89 18.75 29.05 10.97
C LEU A 89 19.27 28.13 9.85
N LYS A 90 19.99 27.09 10.25
CA LYS A 90 20.42 25.99 9.39
C LYS A 90 20.06 24.68 10.05
N LEU A 91 19.13 23.95 9.44
CA LEU A 91 18.68 22.65 9.93
C LEU A 91 19.30 21.57 9.05
N TYR A 92 19.90 20.58 9.69
CA TYR A 92 20.49 19.42 9.04
C TYR A 92 19.63 18.22 9.38
N LEU A 93 18.71 17.89 8.48
CA LEU A 93 17.73 16.85 8.68
C LEU A 93 18.16 15.57 7.97
N THR A 94 17.84 14.44 8.59
CA THR A 94 18.00 13.12 7.99
C THR A 94 16.71 12.33 8.10
N THR A 95 16.50 11.37 7.20
CA THR A 95 15.38 10.42 7.31
C THR A 95 15.60 9.35 8.37
N ALA A 96 16.82 9.21 8.91
CA ALA A 96 17.12 8.21 9.94
C ALA A 96 16.52 8.56 11.31
N GLU A 97 16.67 9.82 11.74
CA GLU A 97 16.27 10.27 13.07
C GLU A 97 15.75 11.72 13.04
N PRO A 98 14.79 12.07 13.90
CA PRO A 98 14.36 13.45 14.10
C PRO A 98 15.47 14.28 14.74
N VAL A 99 15.73 15.47 14.20
CA VAL A 99 16.75 16.40 14.69
C VAL A 99 16.06 17.70 15.10
N ASP A 100 16.33 18.19 16.31
CA ASP A 100 15.76 19.44 16.85
C ASP A 100 14.22 19.54 16.81
N GLY A 101 13.53 18.39 16.92
CA GLY A 101 12.06 18.31 16.83
C GLY A 101 11.52 18.39 15.40
N TYR A 102 12.40 18.42 14.40
CA TYR A 102 12.07 18.30 12.99
C TYR A 102 12.35 16.89 12.50
N SER A 103 11.49 16.37 11.62
CA SER A 103 11.71 15.10 10.94
C SER A 103 11.28 15.18 9.49
N ILE A 104 11.94 14.43 8.61
CA ILE A 104 11.52 14.32 7.22
C ILE A 104 10.42 13.26 7.14
N SER A 105 9.26 13.65 6.64
CA SER A 105 8.14 12.73 6.40
C SER A 105 8.16 12.14 4.99
N ASN A 106 8.51 12.94 3.99
CA ASN A 106 8.58 12.50 2.60
C ASN A 106 9.55 13.39 1.80
N ILE A 107 10.20 12.81 0.80
CA ILE A 107 11.00 13.53 -0.19
C ILE A 107 10.51 13.16 -1.58
N GLU A 108 9.97 14.14 -2.29
CA GLU A 108 9.58 14.01 -3.69
C GLU A 108 10.75 14.46 -4.56
N TRP A 109 11.54 13.50 -5.01
CA TRP A 109 12.64 13.74 -5.94
C TRP A 109 12.12 14.05 -7.34
N SER A 110 12.59 15.15 -7.94
CA SER A 110 12.38 15.47 -9.35
C SER A 110 13.69 15.34 -10.13
N GLU A 111 13.62 14.94 -11.39
CA GLU A 111 14.76 14.97 -12.31
C GLU A 111 15.17 16.41 -12.70
N GLN A 112 14.24 17.36 -12.55
CA GLN A 112 14.53 18.77 -12.77
C GLN A 112 15.20 19.37 -11.54
N VAL A 113 16.36 19.99 -11.76
CA VAL A 113 17.10 20.69 -10.71
C VAL A 113 16.21 21.80 -10.14
N GLY A 114 16.02 21.83 -8.82
CA GLY A 114 15.20 22.83 -8.14
C GLY A 114 13.73 22.42 -7.90
N GLU A 115 13.24 21.34 -8.50
CA GLU A 115 11.84 20.92 -8.32
C GLU A 115 11.62 19.90 -7.20
N THR A 116 12.69 19.40 -6.57
CA THR A 116 12.58 18.45 -5.45
C THR A 116 11.85 19.11 -4.28
N LYS A 117 10.82 18.42 -3.77
CA LYS A 117 10.02 18.88 -2.63
C LYS A 117 10.28 18.01 -1.42
N VAL A 118 10.42 18.64 -0.27
CA VAL A 118 10.63 17.96 1.00
C VAL A 118 9.45 18.27 1.91
N THR A 119 8.79 17.23 2.42
CA THR A 119 7.77 17.37 3.44
C THR A 119 8.40 17.12 4.81
N ILE A 120 8.48 18.17 5.60
CA ILE A 120 8.99 18.15 6.97
C ILE A 120 7.84 18.17 7.96
N MET A 121 8.05 17.53 9.10
CA MET A 121 7.13 17.51 10.22
C MET A 121 7.79 18.18 11.42
N LYS A 122 7.03 19.01 12.12
CA LYS A 122 7.42 19.62 13.39
C LYS A 122 6.20 19.68 14.32
N ASP A 123 6.33 19.20 15.56
CA ASP A 123 5.26 19.27 16.57
C ASP A 123 3.90 18.70 16.12
N GLY A 124 3.91 17.72 15.19
CA GLY A 124 2.70 17.10 14.61
C GLY A 124 2.08 17.86 13.44
N GLU A 125 2.67 18.97 13.01
CA GLU A 125 2.27 19.71 11.82
C GLU A 125 3.21 19.41 10.65
N PHE A 126 2.68 19.36 9.43
CA PHE A 126 3.43 19.05 8.21
C PHE A 126 3.54 20.28 7.31
N ALA A 127 4.73 20.51 6.77
CA ALA A 127 4.98 21.54 5.78
C ALA A 127 5.74 20.95 4.59
N THR A 128 5.23 21.21 3.38
CA THR A 128 5.95 20.90 2.14
C THR A 128 6.74 22.12 1.71
N ILE A 129 8.05 21.99 1.66
CA ILE A 129 8.99 23.03 1.28
C ILE A 129 9.72 22.62 -0.01
N GLY A 130 10.00 23.59 -0.86
CA GLY A 130 10.77 23.40 -2.10
C GLY A 130 12.11 24.13 -2.07
N PHE A 131 12.88 23.98 -3.14
CA PHE A 131 14.03 24.85 -3.36
C PHE A 131 13.56 26.27 -3.68
N ASN A 132 14.33 27.25 -3.24
CA ASN A 132 14.14 28.65 -3.61
C ASN A 132 15.29 29.10 -4.50
N GLU A 133 15.10 29.03 -5.81
CA GLU A 133 16.12 29.37 -6.81
C GLU A 133 16.57 30.82 -6.73
N ALA A 134 15.67 31.74 -6.36
CA ALA A 134 15.99 33.16 -6.20
C ALA A 134 16.98 33.42 -5.05
N LEU A 135 17.04 32.52 -4.06
CA LEU A 135 17.97 32.62 -2.92
C LEU A 135 19.25 31.79 -3.11
N LEU A 136 19.28 30.89 -4.09
CA LEU A 136 20.42 29.98 -4.35
C LEU A 136 21.32 30.42 -5.51
N SER A 137 20.86 31.35 -6.35
CA SER A 137 21.59 31.86 -7.52
C SER A 137 22.51 33.06 -7.24
N ALA A 138 22.68 33.43 -5.97
CA ALA A 138 23.49 34.58 -5.52
C ALA A 138 24.96 34.24 -5.26
#